data_AF-A0A3N5VI86-F1
#
_entry.id   AF-A0A3N5VI86-F1
#
_cell.length_a   1.000
_cell.length_b   1.000
_cell.length_c   1.000
_cell.angle_alpha   90.00
_cell.angle_beta   90.00
_cell.angle_gamma   90.00
#
_symmetry.space_group_name_H-M   'P 1'
#
loop_
_entity.id
_entity.type
_entity.pdbx_description
1 polymer ?
#
loop_
_entity_poly.entity_id
_entity_poly.type
_entity_poly.pdbx_seq_one_letter_code
_entity_poly.pdbx_strand_id
1 'polypeptide(L)' 'MKDAIKRGIVKTVANGVLISRNGRGYSKDELVQSGVTDIRIARKKKIPIDPFRKTAHKENIEQLKAHLSNELPR' A
#
# COMPACT_ATOMS: atom_id res chain seq x y z
N MET A 1 -19.57 1.30 -7.20
CA MET A 1 -18.43 0.38 -7.32
C MET A 1 -17.40 0.84 -6.29
N LYS A 2 -17.02 0.04 -5.28
CA LYS A 2 -16.02 0.46 -4.27
C LYS A 2 -14.69 0.73 -4.97
N ASP A 3 -14.22 1.97 -4.89
CA ASP A 3 -13.01 2.44 -5.56
C ASP A 3 -11.80 1.57 -5.18
N ALA A 4 -11.11 1.06 -6.19
CA ALA A 4 -9.87 0.35 -5.97
C ALA A 4 -8.83 1.35 -5.44
N ILE A 5 -8.27 1.08 -4.26
CA ILE A 5 -7.18 1.89 -3.70
C ILE A 5 -6.07 2.04 -4.74
N LYS A 6 -5.47 3.24 -4.81
CA LYS A 6 -4.30 3.48 -5.65
C LYS A 6 -3.18 2.51 -5.25
N ARG A 7 -2.39 2.06 -6.24
CA ARG A 7 -1.25 1.17 -6.00
C ARG A 7 -0.16 1.92 -5.23
N GLY A 8 0.56 1.19 -4.37
CA GLY A 8 1.66 1.77 -3.59
C GLY A 8 2.73 2.42 -4.47
N ILE A 9 3.23 3.57 -4.01
CA ILE A 9 4.30 4.34 -4.64
C ILE A 9 5.63 3.65 -4.31
N VAL A 10 6.46 3.46 -5.32
CA VAL A 10 7.83 2.96 -5.18
C VAL A 10 8.77 4.07 -5.60
N LYS A 11 9.75 4.37 -4.74
CA LYS A 11 10.80 5.35 -5.01
C LYS A 11 12.12 4.63 -5.22
N THR A 12 12.80 4.93 -6.32
CA THR A 12 14.15 4.43 -6.64
C THR A 12 15.03 5.60 -7.05
N VAL A 13 16.31 5.54 -6.71
CA VAL A 13 17.29 6.52 -7.19
C VAL A 13 18.02 5.92 -8.38
N ALA A 14 18.01 6.63 -9.51
CA ALA A 14 18.79 6.27 -10.69
C ALA A 14 19.54 7.52 -11.17
N ASN A 15 20.85 7.41 -11.38
CA ASN A 15 21.72 8.52 -11.82
C ASN A 15 21.56 9.81 -10.97
N GLY A 16 21.38 9.67 -9.65
CA GLY A 16 21.17 10.81 -8.75
C GLY A 16 19.77 11.45 -8.81
N VAL A 17 18.87 10.93 -9.64
CA VAL A 17 17.48 11.40 -9.77
C VAL A 17 16.56 10.47 -9.00
N LEU A 18 15.68 11.04 -8.17
CA LEU A 18 14.65 10.30 -7.46
C LEU A 18 13.47 10.05 -8.39
N ILE A 19 13.26 8.79 -8.76
CA ILE A 19 12.17 8.34 -9.63
C ILE A 19 11.10 7.70 -8.76
N SER A 20 9.89 8.26 -8.79
CA SER A 20 8.69 7.69 -8.17
C SER A 20 7.76 7.08 -9.22
N ARG A 21 7.28 5.87 -8.98
CA ARG A 21 6.28 5.21 -9.84
C ARG A 21 5.27 4.42 -9.03
N ASN A 22 4.14 4.11 -9.65
CA ASN A 22 3.17 3.18 -9.08
C ASN A 22 3.70 1.75 -9.23
N GLY A 23 3.90 1.05 -8.12
CA GLY A 23 4.31 -0.35 -8.10
C GLY A 23 3.17 -1.31 -8.46
N ARG A 24 3.45 -2.62 -8.34
CA ARG A 24 2.44 -3.68 -8.47
C ARG A 24 1.42 -3.63 -7.32
N GLY A 25 1.89 -3.33 -6.11
CA GLY A 25 1.06 -3.25 -4.90
C GLY A 25 1.85 -2.85 -3.65
N TYR A 26 1.16 -2.89 -2.52
CA TYR A 26 1.71 -2.63 -1.18
C TYR A 26 2.55 -3.81 -0.70
N SER A 27 3.62 -3.53 0.04
CA SER A 27 4.45 -4.57 0.65
C SER A 27 3.75 -5.21 1.85
N LYS A 28 4.24 -6.39 2.26
CA LYS A 28 3.75 -7.04 3.48
C LYS A 28 3.91 -6.14 4.70
N ASP A 29 5.05 -5.45 4.81
CA ASP A 29 5.36 -4.59 5.95
C ASP A 29 4.46 -3.35 5.99
N GLU A 30 4.15 -2.75 4.84
CA GLU A 30 3.21 -1.63 4.75
C GLU A 30 1.80 -2.02 5.20
N LEU A 31 1.34 -3.21 4.83
CA LEU A 31 0.04 -3.73 5.26
C LEU A 31 0.00 -3.92 6.79
N VAL A 32 1.03 -4.55 7.35
CA VAL A 32 1.13 -4.75 8.82
C VAL A 32 1.14 -3.41 9.55
N GLN A 33 1.91 -2.42 9.08
CA GLN A 33 1.98 -1.08 9.69
C GLN A 33 0.68 -0.27 9.53
N SER A 34 -0.12 -0.57 8.51
CA SER A 34 -1.46 0.01 8.36
C SER A 34 -2.55 -0.66 9.21
N GLY A 35 -2.23 -1.79 9.87
CA GLY A 35 -3.17 -2.54 10.70
C GLY A 35 -3.84 -3.72 10.00
N VAL A 36 -3.38 -4.10 8.80
CA VAL A 36 -3.85 -5.31 8.08
C VAL A 36 -2.75 -6.35 8.09
N THR A 37 -2.80 -7.23 9.08
CA THR A 37 -1.79 -8.30 9.25
C THR A 37 -1.96 -9.41 8.22
N ASP A 38 -3.19 -9.66 7.76
CA ASP A 38 -3.53 -10.76 6.87
C ASP A 38 -3.65 -10.36 5.41
N ILE A 39 -2.85 -11.00 4.56
CA ILE A 39 -2.91 -10.88 3.09
C ILE A 39 -4.31 -11.24 2.56
N ARG A 40 -4.97 -12.23 3.18
CA ARG A 40 -6.33 -12.65 2.78
C ARG A 40 -7.34 -11.53 2.99
N ILE A 41 -7.24 -10.81 4.10
CA ILE A 41 -8.11 -9.67 4.42
C ILE A 41 -7.84 -8.54 3.44
N ALA A 42 -6.57 -8.22 3.18
CA ALA A 42 -6.18 -7.22 2.20
C ALA A 42 -6.73 -7.55 0.79
N ARG A 43 -6.67 -8.81 0.35
CA ARG A 43 -7.28 -9.25 -0.92
C ARG A 43 -8.80 -9.11 -0.95
N LYS A 44 -9.49 -9.46 0.15
CA LYS A 44 -10.95 -9.25 0.29
C LYS A 44 -11.32 -7.77 0.20
N LYS A 45 -10.46 -6.90 0.75
CA LYS A 45 -10.56 -5.44 0.65
C LYS A 45 -10.10 -4.87 -0.70
N LYS A 46 -9.80 -5.72 -1.69
CA LYS A 46 -9.31 -5.34 -3.03
C LYS A 46 -8.04 -4.49 -3.01
N ILE A 47 -7.21 -4.63 -1.98
CA ILE A 47 -5.92 -3.95 -1.89
C ILE A 47 -4.92 -4.70 -2.79
N PRO A 48 -4.20 -4.02 -3.70
CA PRO A 48 -3.14 -4.63 -4.50
C PRO A 48 -1.91 -4.93 -3.62
N ILE A 49 -1.43 -6.17 -3.62
CA ILE A 49 -0.36 -6.63 -2.72
C ILE A 49 0.82 -7.14 -3.54
N ASP A 50 2.02 -6.77 -3.12
CA ASP A 50 3.29 -7.30 -3.61
C ASP A 50 4.07 -7.94 -2.45
N PRO A 51 3.85 -9.25 -2.18
CA PRO A 51 4.41 -9.91 -1.00
C PRO A 51 5.94 -10.06 -1.04
N PHE A 52 6.56 -9.93 -2.22
CA PHE A 52 8.02 -10.06 -2.38
C PHE A 52 8.77 -8.76 -2.12
N ARG A 53 8.07 -7.62 -2.08
CA ARG A 53 8.69 -6.32 -1.80
C ARG A 53 8.97 -6.18 -0.30
N LYS A 54 10.23 -5.90 0.03
CA LYS A 54 10.71 -5.67 1.42
C LYS A 54 10.81 -4.19 1.80
N THR A 55 10.63 -3.28 0.85
CA THR A 55 10.67 -1.84 1.13
C THR A 55 9.34 -1.35 1.67
N ALA A 56 9.39 -0.45 2.64
CA ALA A 56 8.23 0.24 3.20
C ALA A 56 8.38 1.74 3.02
N HIS A 57 7.31 2.39 2.55
CA HIS A 57 7.24 3.84 2.39
C HIS A 57 6.13 4.43 3.27
N LYS A 58 6.42 5.52 3.98
CA LYS A 58 5.47 6.18 4.90
C LYS A 58 4.19 6.65 4.19
N GLU A 59 4.33 7.23 2.99
CA GLU A 59 3.22 7.68 2.15
C GLU A 59 2.22 6.55 1.85
N ASN A 60 2.73 5.33 1.62
CA ASN A 60 1.90 4.16 1.35
C ASN A 60 1.12 3.73 2.60
N ILE A 61 1.75 3.79 3.77
CA ILE A 61 1.12 3.45 5.05
C ILE A 61 0.01 4.44 5.37
N GLU A 62 0.23 5.73 5.14
CA GLU A 62 -0.79 6.77 5.33
C GLU A 62 -1.97 6.58 4.38
N GLN A 63 -1.72 6.29 3.10
CA GLN A 63 -2.78 5.96 2.13
C GLN A 63 -3.61 4.74 2.57
N LEU A 64 -2.94 3.68 3.03
CA LEU A 64 -3.61 2.48 3.55
C LEU A 64 -4.46 2.80 4.80
N LYS A 65 -3.91 3.55 5.76
CA LYS A 65 -4.63 3.97 6.97
C LYS A 65 -5.85 4.82 6.64
N ALA A 66 -5.71 5.78 5.73
CA ALA A 66 -6.83 6.62 5.28
C ALA A 66 -7.94 5.78 4.62
N HIS A 67 -7.57 4.83 3.77
CA HIS A 67 -8.53 3.92 3.15
C HIS A 67 -9.22 3.01 4.17
N LEU A 68 -8.49 2.50 5.17
CA LEU A 68 -9.04 1.66 6.23
C LEU A 68 -9.96 2.45 7.17
N SER A 69 -9.61 3.70 7.48
CA SER A 69 -10.42 4.59 8.31
C SER A 69 -11.73 5.00 7.64
N ASN A 70 -11.73 5.19 6.31
CA ASN A 70 -12.96 5.48 5.56
C ASN A 70 -13.93 4.29 5.47
N GLU A 71 -13.50 3.07 5.82
CA GLU A 71 -14.41 1.91 5.94
C GLU A 71 -15.15 1.83 7.29
N LEU A 72 -14.76 2.62 8.29
CA LEU A 72 -15.49 2.68 9.56
C LEU A 72 -16.69 3.63 9.41
N PRO A 73 -17.94 3.17 9.61
CA PRO A 73 -19.07 4.08 9.72
C PRO A 73 -18.83 4.99 10.93
N ARG A 74 -18.94 6.30 10.73
CA ARG A 74 -19.05 7.27 11.83
C ARG A 74 -20.40 7.13 12.50
#